data_AF-A0A354K7N8-F1
#
_entry.id   AF-A0A354K7N8-F1
#
_cell.length_a   1.000
_cell.length_b   1.000
_cell.length_c   1.000
_cell.angle_alpha   90.00
_cell.angle_beta   90.00
_cell.angle_gamma   90.00
#
_symmetry.space_group_name_H-M   'P 1'
#
loop_
_entity.id
_entity.type
_entity.pdbx_description
1 polymer ?
#
loop_
_entity_poly.entity_id
_entity_poly.type
_entity_poly.pdbx_seq_one_letter_code
_entity_poly.pdbx_strand_id
1 'polypeptide(L)'
;MKLLRLWRTNDRFKLAVLLLLLTVYLLGYAGVQAGRYLRWMLAPAEYVCTYTDSYASAAAKLEGSENISAYSPQITQNAEIGRESMQVTLLSARYLSDVFGVDPVTHTVWMNRTAFAKFCGEKAENPAALTMTLDGHRTEMTAVCLGNLPEDAPYAVMQASESALRETNLMRVCVKERNSAVLMHLGMNITEPEKQTAAEYEEILMLTRVRFAVLSAALALLAAFLSGRAARRSALCA
;
A
#
# COMPACT_ATOMS: atom_id res chain seq x y z
N MET A 1 -19.38 -25.09 -37.64
CA MET A 1 -19.72 -26.50 -37.31
C MET A 1 -18.52 -27.45 -37.08
N LYS A 2 -17.34 -27.28 -37.70
CA LYS A 2 -16.16 -28.16 -37.47
C LYS A 2 -15.62 -28.12 -36.02
N LEU A 3 -15.62 -26.96 -35.37
CA LEU A 3 -15.20 -26.78 -33.97
C LEU A 3 -16.07 -27.57 -32.97
N LEU A 4 -17.40 -27.54 -33.14
CA LEU A 4 -18.36 -28.29 -32.31
C LEU A 4 -18.22 -29.82 -32.46
N ARG A 5 -17.86 -30.31 -33.66
CA ARG A 5 -17.56 -31.74 -33.87
C ARG A 5 -16.25 -32.13 -33.16
N LEU A 6 -15.17 -31.37 -33.34
CA LEU A 6 -13.88 -31.62 -32.67
C LEU A 6 -13.97 -31.57 -31.13
N TRP A 7 -14.80 -30.68 -30.60
CA TRP A 7 -15.03 -30.58 -29.16
C TRP A 7 -15.80 -31.77 -28.59
N ARG A 8 -16.67 -32.43 -29.37
CA ARG A 8 -17.42 -33.61 -28.91
C ARG A 8 -16.60 -34.89 -28.92
N THR A 9 -15.62 -35.03 -29.83
CA THR A 9 -14.91 -36.30 -30.07
C THR A 9 -13.44 -36.33 -29.66
N ASN A 10 -12.80 -35.19 -29.37
CA ASN A 10 -11.35 -35.17 -29.16
C ASN A 10 -10.94 -34.50 -27.85
N ASP A 11 -10.60 -35.30 -26.84
CA ASP A 11 -10.18 -34.81 -25.52
C ASP A 11 -8.86 -34.03 -25.56
N ARG A 12 -8.00 -34.29 -26.55
CA ARG A 12 -6.76 -33.52 -26.75
C ARG A 12 -7.03 -32.10 -27.22
N PHE A 13 -8.11 -31.88 -27.97
CA PHE A 13 -8.55 -30.54 -28.37
C PHE A 13 -9.10 -29.77 -27.17
N LYS A 14 -9.92 -30.41 -26.31
CA LYS A 14 -10.40 -29.81 -25.07
C LYS A 14 -9.24 -29.43 -24.14
N LEU A 15 -8.26 -30.32 -23.98
CA LEU A 15 -7.05 -30.07 -23.20
C LEU A 15 -6.28 -28.85 -23.72
N ALA A 16 -6.08 -28.75 -25.04
CA ALA A 16 -5.40 -27.60 -25.64
C ALA A 16 -6.15 -26.28 -25.40
N VAL A 17 -7.48 -26.28 -25.48
CA VAL A 17 -8.31 -25.10 -25.18
C VAL A 17 -8.21 -24.71 -23.70
N LEU A 18 -8.28 -25.69 -22.78
CA LEU A 18 -8.13 -25.45 -21.34
C LEU A 18 -6.75 -24.88 -21.00
N LEU A 19 -5.69 -25.40 -21.62
CA LEU A 19 -4.33 -24.89 -21.44
C LEU A 19 -4.17 -23.47 -21.99
N LEU A 20 -4.80 -23.13 -23.12
CA LEU A 20 -4.82 -21.75 -23.63
C LEU A 20 -5.55 -20.80 -22.69
N LEU A 21 -6.70 -21.20 -22.15
CA LEU A 21 -7.43 -20.40 -21.15
C LEU A 21 -6.59 -20.20 -19.88
N LEU A 22 -5.90 -21.24 -19.42
CA LEU A 22 -4.97 -21.16 -18.30
C LEU A 22 -3.83 -20.18 -18.59
N THR A 23 -3.24 -20.20 -19.79
CA THR A 23 -2.21 -19.24 -20.21
C THR A 23 -2.73 -17.80 -20.13
N VAL A 24 -3.93 -17.53 -20.65
CA VAL A 24 -4.53 -16.17 -20.60
C VAL A 24 -4.75 -15.73 -19.16
N TYR A 25 -5.27 -16.61 -18.31
CA TYR A 25 -5.45 -16.33 -16.89
C TYR A 25 -4.13 -16.00 -16.18
N LEU A 26 -3.08 -16.81 -16.40
CA LEU A 26 -1.76 -16.61 -15.79
C LEU A 26 -1.09 -15.32 -16.25
N LEU A 27 -1.22 -14.95 -17.53
CA LEU A 27 -0.73 -13.67 -18.04
C LEU A 27 -1.49 -12.48 -17.46
N GLY A 28 -2.82 -12.59 -17.32
CA GLY A 28 -3.63 -11.57 -16.65
C GLY A 28 -3.21 -11.40 -15.18
N TYR A 29 -3.03 -12.50 -14.45
CA TYR A 29 -2.53 -12.48 -13.07
C TYR A 29 -1.14 -11.85 -12.98
N ALA A 30 -0.21 -12.23 -13.86
CA ALA A 30 1.13 -11.65 -13.92
C ALA A 30 1.08 -10.12 -14.16
N GLY A 31 0.21 -9.67 -15.08
CA GLY A 31 0.00 -8.25 -15.35
C GLY A 31 -0.50 -7.47 -14.14
N VAL A 32 -1.46 -8.02 -13.39
CA VAL A 32 -1.97 -7.39 -12.15
C VAL A 32 -0.86 -7.30 -11.10
N GLN A 33 -0.09 -8.37 -10.89
CA GLN A 33 1.00 -8.37 -9.90
C GLN A 33 2.15 -7.45 -10.32
N ALA A 34 2.50 -7.39 -11.61
CA ALA A 34 3.50 -6.46 -12.13
C ALA A 34 3.04 -5.00 -11.98
N GLY A 35 1.73 -4.73 -12.19
CA GLY A 35 1.15 -3.41 -11.94
C GLY A 35 1.21 -3.00 -10.46
N ARG A 36 0.93 -3.93 -9.54
CA ARG A 36 1.09 -3.70 -8.09
C ARG A 36 2.54 -3.44 -7.72
N TYR A 37 3.47 -4.23 -8.25
CA TYR A 37 4.90 -4.05 -8.05
C TYR A 37 5.40 -2.69 -8.53
N LEU A 38 4.98 -2.25 -9.72
CA LEU A 38 5.35 -0.93 -10.26
C LEU A 38 4.83 0.21 -9.38
N ARG A 39 3.57 0.12 -8.91
CA ARG A 39 3.02 1.11 -7.98
C ARG A 39 3.79 1.13 -6.66
N TRP A 40 4.16 -0.03 -6.14
CA TRP A 40 4.91 -0.15 -4.90
C TRP A 40 6.32 0.46 -5.02
N MET A 41 7.01 0.25 -6.15
CA MET A 41 8.33 0.86 -6.41
C MET A 41 8.29 2.38 -6.58
N LEU A 42 7.21 2.91 -7.16
CA LEU A 42 7.06 4.35 -7.38
C LEU A 42 6.51 5.10 -6.16
N ALA A 43 5.91 4.39 -5.20
CA ALA A 43 5.42 4.99 -3.96
C ALA A 43 6.62 5.28 -3.03
N PRO A 44 6.77 6.54 -2.56
CA PRO A 44 7.83 6.87 -1.64
C PRO A 44 7.66 6.08 -0.33
N ALA A 45 8.76 5.68 0.29
CA ALA A 45 8.72 4.87 1.50
C ALA A 45 8.63 5.75 2.74
N GLU A 46 7.62 5.50 3.56
CA GLU A 46 7.48 6.13 4.87
C GLU A 46 8.03 5.24 5.97
N TYR A 47 8.79 5.85 6.88
CA TYR A 47 9.36 5.20 8.05
C TYR A 47 9.08 6.02 9.29
N VAL A 48 8.85 5.33 10.40
CA VAL A 48 8.79 5.95 11.72
C VAL A 48 10.10 5.64 12.43
N CYS A 49 10.76 6.68 12.89
CA CYS A 49 12.08 6.62 13.50
C CYS A 49 12.08 7.33 14.85
N THR A 50 12.94 6.88 15.75
CA THR A 50 13.38 7.66 16.90
C THR A 50 14.72 8.32 16.60
N TYR A 51 14.95 9.47 17.22
CA TYR A 51 16.25 10.13 17.22
C TYR A 51 16.71 10.36 18.66
N THR A 52 18.03 10.36 18.89
CA THR A 52 18.64 10.55 20.21
C THR A 52 19.10 11.99 20.47
N ASP A 53 19.30 12.76 19.40
CA ASP A 53 19.75 14.15 19.48
C ASP A 53 18.57 15.11 19.78
N SER A 54 18.83 16.42 19.79
CA SER A 54 17.75 17.40 19.79
C SER A 54 16.98 17.40 18.45
N TYR A 55 15.70 17.77 18.50
CA TYR A 55 14.86 17.93 17.31
C TYR A 55 15.54 18.79 16.23
N ALA A 56 16.16 19.92 16.61
CA ALA A 56 16.82 20.81 15.67
C ALA A 56 17.99 20.13 14.93
N SER A 57 18.77 19.31 15.63
CA SER A 57 19.86 18.53 15.01
C SER A 57 19.31 17.48 14.05
N ALA A 58 18.30 16.73 14.49
CA ALA A 58 17.65 15.70 13.68
C ALA A 58 17.01 16.28 12.41
N ALA A 59 16.29 17.40 12.53
CA ALA A 59 15.68 18.11 11.41
C ALA A 59 16.73 18.63 10.42
N ALA A 60 17.82 19.26 10.89
CA ALA A 60 18.88 19.76 10.03
C ALA A 60 19.55 18.64 9.21
N LYS A 61 19.75 17.45 9.81
CA LYS A 61 20.29 16.28 9.09
C LYS A 61 19.35 15.78 7.98
N LEU A 62 18.03 15.84 8.20
CA LEU A 62 17.04 15.44 7.20
C LEU A 62 16.89 16.48 6.09
N GLU A 63 16.88 17.78 6.42
CA GLU A 63 16.85 18.87 5.44
C GLU A 63 18.08 18.88 4.53
N GLY A 64 19.25 18.53 5.07
CA GLY A 64 20.50 18.45 4.32
C GLY A 64 20.64 17.21 3.43
N SER A 65 19.67 16.29 3.43
CA SER A 65 19.75 15.03 2.69
C SER A 65 18.90 15.05 1.41
N GLU A 66 19.53 14.77 0.27
CA GLU A 66 18.84 14.73 -1.02
C GLU A 66 17.84 13.57 -1.15
N ASN A 67 17.98 12.54 -0.32
CA ASN A 67 17.16 11.33 -0.36
C ASN A 67 15.83 11.46 0.40
N ILE A 68 15.67 12.52 1.20
CA ILE A 68 14.46 12.76 1.97
C ILE A 68 13.50 13.62 1.15
N SER A 69 12.24 13.19 1.03
CA SER A 69 11.20 13.96 0.34
C SER A 69 10.42 14.84 1.31
N ALA A 70 10.10 14.31 2.50
CA ALA A 70 9.37 15.01 3.54
C ALA A 70 9.63 14.37 4.90
N TYR A 71 9.47 15.12 5.98
CA TYR A 71 9.53 14.59 7.34
C TYR A 71 8.63 15.39 8.29
N SER A 72 8.27 14.77 9.40
CA SER A 72 7.49 15.39 10.46
C SER A 72 7.78 14.71 11.79
N PRO A 73 7.90 15.43 12.91
CA PRO A 73 7.66 14.81 14.20
C PRO A 73 6.26 14.18 14.21
N GLN A 74 6.12 13.09 14.96
CA GLN A 74 4.88 12.36 15.06
C GLN A 74 4.50 12.16 16.51
N ILE A 75 3.22 12.37 16.82
CA ILE A 75 2.60 11.90 18.06
C ILE A 75 1.45 10.99 17.66
N THR A 76 1.30 9.86 18.32
CA THR A 76 0.12 9.01 18.15
C THR A 76 -0.75 9.17 19.39
N GLN A 77 -2.01 9.56 19.21
CA GLN A 77 -2.98 9.73 20.28
C GLN A 77 -4.14 8.77 20.11
N ASN A 78 -4.69 8.30 21.22
CA ASN A 78 -5.90 7.51 21.21
C ASN A 78 -7.11 8.44 21.28
N ALA A 79 -7.92 8.44 20.21
CA ALA A 79 -9.19 9.14 20.15
C ALA A 79 -10.33 8.18 20.49
N GLU A 80 -11.25 8.60 21.36
CA GLU A 80 -12.45 7.84 21.68
C GLU A 80 -13.65 8.36 20.87
N ILE A 81 -14.34 7.45 20.19
CA ILE A 81 -15.50 7.73 19.34
C ILE A 81 -16.64 6.83 19.84
N GLY A 82 -17.48 7.39 20.70
CA GLY A 82 -18.55 6.63 21.35
C GLY A 82 -18.00 5.53 22.27
N ARG A 83 -18.08 4.27 21.83
CA ARG A 83 -17.56 3.10 22.57
C ARG A 83 -16.29 2.52 21.96
N GLU A 84 -15.85 3.05 20.83
CA GLU A 84 -14.69 2.56 20.12
C GLU A 84 -13.51 3.53 20.27
N SER A 85 -12.31 3.03 20.08
CA SER A 85 -11.10 3.82 20.06
C SER A 85 -10.39 3.73 18.71
N MET A 86 -9.73 4.83 18.34
CA MET A 86 -8.95 4.98 17.12
C MET A 86 -7.61 5.63 17.46
N GLN A 87 -6.52 5.08 16.91
CA GLN A 87 -5.23 5.77 16.95
C GLN A 87 -5.20 6.85 15.86
N VAL A 88 -5.05 8.10 16.27
CA VAL A 88 -4.91 9.27 15.40
C VAL A 88 -3.45 9.70 15.41
N THR A 89 -2.87 9.80 14.22
CA THR A 89 -1.48 10.23 14.04
C THR A 89 -1.44 11.74 13.82
N LEU A 90 -0.81 12.45 14.75
CA LEU A 90 -0.60 13.89 14.69
C LEU A 90 0.67 14.22 13.91
N LEU A 91 0.55 15.08 12.89
CA LEU A 91 1.63 15.45 11.99
C LEU A 91 1.67 16.97 11.76
N SER A 92 2.79 17.45 11.24
CA SER A 92 2.97 18.85 10.84
C SER A 92 2.13 19.17 9.59
N ALA A 93 1.66 20.41 9.53
CA ALA A 93 0.92 20.95 8.39
C ALA A 93 1.64 20.73 7.05
N ARG A 94 2.95 21.00 7.04
CA ARG A 94 3.80 20.85 5.85
C ARG A 94 3.83 19.39 5.35
N TYR A 95 3.98 18.43 6.26
CA TYR A 95 4.01 17.02 5.87
C TYR A 95 2.68 16.54 5.32
N LEU A 96 1.56 16.96 5.91
CA LEU A 96 0.22 16.63 5.39
C LEU A 96 0.02 17.16 3.97
N SER A 97 0.48 18.38 3.69
CA SER A 97 0.46 18.97 2.35
C SER A 97 1.39 18.23 1.39
N ASP A 98 2.65 18.04 1.76
CA ASP A 98 3.69 17.50 0.87
C ASP A 98 3.48 16.01 0.53
N VAL A 99 2.96 15.22 1.48
CA VAL A 99 2.82 13.76 1.33
C VAL A 99 1.38 13.36 0.98
N PHE A 100 0.38 13.97 1.62
CA PHE A 100 -1.02 13.64 1.39
C PHE A 100 -1.77 14.67 0.54
N GLY A 101 -1.12 15.73 0.07
CA GLY A 101 -1.75 16.70 -0.84
C GLY A 101 -2.97 17.39 -0.24
N VAL A 102 -3.03 17.52 1.09
CA VAL A 102 -4.16 18.15 1.77
C VAL A 102 -3.78 19.49 2.35
N ASP A 103 -4.67 20.47 2.17
CA ASP A 103 -4.59 21.74 2.87
C ASP A 103 -4.93 21.49 4.35
N PRO A 104 -3.97 21.72 5.27
CA PRO A 104 -4.17 21.42 6.66
C PRO A 104 -5.12 22.44 7.28
N VAL A 105 -6.31 21.96 7.68
CA VAL A 105 -7.34 22.75 8.36
C VAL A 105 -7.46 22.29 9.81
N THR A 106 -7.56 23.23 10.74
CA THR A 106 -7.83 22.93 12.15
C THR A 106 -9.19 22.24 12.29
N HIS A 107 -9.32 21.31 13.24
CA HIS A 107 -10.54 20.51 13.49
C HIS A 107 -10.96 19.58 12.34
N THR A 108 -10.02 19.18 11.49
CA THR A 108 -10.25 18.16 10.46
C THR A 108 -9.43 16.91 10.76
N VAL A 109 -10.08 15.75 10.69
CA VAL A 109 -9.42 14.45 10.76
C VAL A 109 -9.54 13.78 9.40
N TRP A 110 -8.40 13.42 8.81
CA TRP A 110 -8.39 12.70 7.55
C TRP A 110 -8.25 11.21 7.83
N MET A 111 -9.12 10.42 7.23
CA MET A 111 -9.24 8.99 7.46
C MET A 111 -9.10 8.21 6.16
N ASN A 112 -8.46 7.06 6.22
CA ASN A 112 -8.57 6.12 5.11
C ASN A 112 -9.99 5.53 5.04
N ARG A 113 -10.29 4.85 3.94
CA ARG A 113 -11.64 4.29 3.70
C ARG A 113 -12.10 3.36 4.83
N THR A 114 -11.20 2.54 5.36
CA THR A 114 -11.50 1.58 6.42
C THR A 114 -11.86 2.28 7.74
N ALA A 115 -11.10 3.30 8.14
CA ALA A 115 -11.42 4.11 9.32
C ALA A 115 -12.70 4.92 9.13
N PHE A 116 -12.88 5.57 7.99
CA PHE A 116 -14.08 6.36 7.71
C PHE A 116 -15.35 5.50 7.75
N ALA A 117 -15.34 4.35 7.08
CA ALA A 117 -16.45 3.41 7.11
C ALA A 117 -16.75 2.90 8.53
N LYS A 118 -15.71 2.64 9.33
CA LYS A 118 -15.86 2.16 10.71
C LYS A 118 -16.44 3.21 11.65
N PHE A 119 -15.90 4.44 11.63
CA PHE A 119 -16.21 5.46 12.62
C PHE A 119 -17.30 6.45 12.19
N CYS A 120 -17.46 6.70 10.89
CA CYS A 120 -18.52 7.57 10.34
C CYS A 120 -19.68 6.75 9.76
N GLY A 121 -19.42 5.51 9.34
CA GLY A 121 -20.39 4.60 8.72
C GLY A 121 -20.19 4.47 7.21
N GLU A 122 -20.42 3.27 6.66
CA GLU A 122 -20.21 2.96 5.24
C GLU A 122 -21.02 3.83 4.26
N LYS A 123 -22.13 4.41 4.72
CA LYS A 123 -23.04 5.25 3.92
C LYS A 123 -22.99 6.73 4.29
N ALA A 124 -22.03 7.14 5.13
CA ALA A 124 -21.89 8.54 5.50
C ALA A 124 -21.48 9.39 4.30
N GLU A 125 -22.00 10.61 4.23
CA GLU A 125 -21.55 11.62 3.27
C GLU A 125 -20.12 12.05 3.62
N ASN A 126 -19.30 12.34 2.60
CA ASN A 126 -17.93 12.81 2.77
C ASN A 126 -17.85 14.28 2.30
N PRO A 127 -17.51 15.26 3.15
CA PRO A 127 -17.12 15.13 4.56
C PRO A 127 -18.28 14.85 5.54
N ALA A 128 -17.97 14.23 6.69
CA ALA A 128 -18.92 13.92 7.76
C ALA A 128 -18.61 14.69 9.06
N ALA A 129 -19.62 15.00 9.86
CA ALA A 129 -19.43 15.48 11.23
C ALA A 129 -19.06 14.31 12.14
N LEU A 130 -18.02 14.48 12.95
CA LEU A 130 -17.52 13.47 13.88
C LEU A 130 -17.25 14.09 15.24
N THR A 131 -17.85 13.53 16.28
CA THR A 131 -17.50 13.89 17.65
C THR A 131 -16.54 12.86 18.23
N MET A 132 -15.39 13.30 18.72
CA MET A 132 -14.42 12.43 19.38
C MET A 132 -13.83 13.08 20.63
N THR A 133 -13.36 12.26 21.55
CA THR A 133 -12.60 12.72 22.71
C THR A 133 -11.12 12.51 22.44
N LEU A 134 -10.35 13.61 22.45
CA LEU A 134 -8.90 13.62 22.27
C LEU A 134 -8.27 14.22 23.53
N ASP A 135 -7.30 13.55 24.14
CA ASP A 135 -6.69 13.97 25.43
C ASP A 135 -7.71 14.33 26.52
N GLY A 136 -8.81 13.58 26.60
CA GLY A 136 -9.89 13.82 27.57
C GLY A 136 -10.83 14.98 27.24
N HIS A 137 -10.60 15.68 26.12
CA HIS A 137 -11.45 16.77 25.66
C HIS A 137 -12.34 16.34 24.49
N ARG A 138 -13.65 16.44 24.70
CA ARG A 138 -14.65 16.16 23.66
C ARG A 138 -14.65 17.31 22.64
N THR A 139 -14.35 16.97 21.39
CA THR A 139 -14.22 17.91 20.27
C THR A 139 -15.09 17.46 19.10
N GLU A 140 -15.80 18.40 18.51
CA GLU A 140 -16.48 18.20 17.24
C GLU A 140 -15.50 18.50 16.10
N MET A 141 -15.38 17.56 15.17
CA MET A 141 -14.45 17.62 14.05
C MET A 141 -15.15 17.29 12.74
N THR A 142 -14.54 17.71 11.64
CA THR A 142 -14.90 17.27 10.30
C THR A 142 -14.05 16.05 9.94
N ALA A 143 -14.68 14.91 9.66
CA ALA A 143 -14.02 13.72 9.15
C ALA A 143 -14.05 13.72 7.62
N VAL A 144 -12.89 13.51 7.00
CA VAL A 144 -12.73 13.46 5.54
C VAL A 144 -12.15 12.11 5.16
N CYS A 145 -12.82 11.39 4.25
CA CYS A 145 -12.25 10.18 3.67
C CYS A 145 -11.24 10.55 2.57
N LEU A 146 -9.99 10.13 2.74
CA LEU A 146 -8.91 10.29 1.77
C LEU A 146 -8.43 8.94 1.25
N GLY A 147 -8.31 8.82 -0.08
CA GLY A 147 -7.88 7.59 -0.75
C GLY A 147 -6.37 7.40 -0.86
N ASN A 148 -5.57 8.40 -0.50
CA ASN A 148 -4.10 8.34 -0.53
C ASN A 148 -3.47 8.03 0.83
N LEU A 149 -4.27 7.79 1.85
CA LEU A 149 -3.80 7.30 3.14
C LEU A 149 -3.56 5.78 3.09
N PRO A 150 -2.62 5.23 3.91
CA PRO A 150 -2.38 3.79 4.01
C PRO A 150 -3.67 2.99 4.22
N GLU A 151 -3.93 1.94 3.43
CA GLU A 151 -5.21 1.20 3.44
C GLU A 151 -5.20 -0.08 4.30
N ASP A 152 -4.04 -0.54 4.76
CA ASP A 152 -3.87 -1.87 5.38
C ASP A 152 -4.67 -2.05 6.68
N ALA A 153 -4.90 -0.97 7.42
CA ALA A 153 -5.64 -0.95 8.69
C ALA A 153 -6.34 0.40 8.85
N PRO A 154 -7.36 0.55 9.74
CA PRO A 154 -7.95 1.85 10.05
C PRO A 154 -6.86 2.86 10.41
N TYR A 155 -6.75 3.92 9.62
CA TYR A 155 -5.70 4.92 9.76
C TYR A 155 -6.30 6.32 9.68
N ALA A 156 -5.89 7.18 10.59
CA ALA A 156 -6.33 8.55 10.68
C ALA A 156 -5.16 9.48 11.00
N VAL A 157 -5.17 10.66 10.39
CA VAL A 157 -4.18 11.72 10.60
C VAL A 157 -4.88 13.04 10.93
N MET A 158 -4.19 13.87 11.70
CA MET A 158 -4.64 15.23 12.03
C MET A 158 -3.44 16.17 12.12
N GLN A 159 -3.66 17.45 11.85
CA GLN A 159 -2.66 18.49 12.08
C GLN A 159 -2.45 18.72 13.58
N ALA A 160 -1.20 18.78 14.00
CA ALA A 160 -0.83 19.30 15.32
C ALA A 160 -0.07 20.62 15.23
N SER A 161 -0.13 21.39 16.32
CA SER A 161 0.73 22.55 16.51
C SER A 161 2.20 22.15 16.58
N GLU A 162 3.09 22.97 16.03
CA GLU A 162 4.54 22.70 16.11
C GLU A 162 5.05 22.55 17.54
N SER A 163 4.50 23.32 18.49
CA SER A 163 4.90 23.24 19.90
C SER A 163 4.65 21.86 20.48
N ALA A 164 3.45 21.29 20.26
CA ALA A 164 3.12 19.93 20.70
C ALA A 164 4.06 18.89 20.07
N LEU A 165 4.37 19.05 18.78
CA LEU A 165 5.21 18.11 18.04
C LEU A 165 6.69 18.13 18.45
N ARG A 166 7.20 19.20 19.08
CA ARG A 166 8.62 19.30 19.47
C ARG A 166 8.98 18.42 20.68
N GLU A 167 7.99 17.95 21.43
CA GLU A 167 8.20 17.15 22.65
C GLU A 167 8.40 15.66 22.35
N THR A 168 8.09 15.21 21.12
CA THR A 168 8.24 13.82 20.72
C THR A 168 9.64 13.52 20.19
N ASN A 169 10.18 12.35 20.55
CA ASN A 169 11.38 11.78 19.93
C ASN A 169 11.05 10.94 18.69
N LEU A 170 9.77 10.83 18.30
CA LEU A 170 9.34 10.12 17.10
C LEU A 170 9.27 11.05 15.89
N MET A 171 9.77 10.56 14.78
CA MET A 171 9.80 11.27 13.51
C MET A 171 9.35 10.34 12.39
N ARG A 172 8.34 10.77 11.65
CA ARG A 172 7.95 10.15 10.40
C ARG A 172 8.76 10.77 9.27
N VAL A 173 9.39 9.92 8.47
CA VAL A 173 10.28 10.34 7.39
C VAL A 173 9.86 9.63 6.10
N CYS A 174 9.71 10.40 5.04
CA CYS A 174 9.44 9.92 3.70
C CYS A 174 10.75 9.95 2.90
N VAL A 175 11.15 8.81 2.35
CA VAL A 175 12.38 8.64 1.58
C VAL A 175 12.02 8.40 0.11
N LYS A 176 12.73 9.08 -0.79
CA LYS A 176 12.50 9.00 -2.24
C LYS A 176 12.74 7.60 -2.80
N GLU A 177 13.79 6.95 -2.31
CA GLU A 177 14.13 5.58 -2.64
C GLU A 177 13.92 4.69 -1.41
N ARG A 178 13.52 3.43 -1.62
CA ARG A 178 13.31 2.45 -0.56
C ARG A 178 14.65 1.97 0.02
N ASN A 179 15.37 2.87 0.67
CA ASN A 179 16.67 2.63 1.29
C ASN A 179 16.69 3.14 2.73
N SER A 180 16.33 2.25 3.65
CA SER A 180 16.30 2.52 5.09
C SER A 180 17.69 2.79 5.68
N ALA A 181 18.78 2.33 5.04
CA ALA A 181 20.15 2.53 5.53
C ALA A 181 20.53 4.01 5.58
N VAL A 182 19.97 4.84 4.70
CA VAL A 182 20.16 6.30 4.72
C VAL A 182 19.72 6.88 6.06
N LEU A 183 18.61 6.39 6.62
CA LEU A 183 18.11 6.87 7.92
C LEU A 183 19.07 6.50 9.05
N MET A 184 19.61 5.28 9.03
CA MET A 184 20.62 4.85 10.01
C MET A 184 21.90 5.70 9.92
N HIS A 185 22.37 6.04 8.71
CA HIS A 185 23.51 6.93 8.52
C HIS A 185 23.27 8.36 9.04
N LEU A 186 22.02 8.81 9.05
CA LEU A 186 21.62 10.10 9.64
C LEU A 186 21.42 10.02 11.17
N GLY A 187 21.66 8.86 11.78
CA GLY A 187 21.48 8.64 13.22
C GLY A 187 20.02 8.44 13.65
N MET A 188 19.16 8.04 12.72
CA MET A 188 17.76 7.72 12.99
C MET A 188 17.61 6.21 13.21
N ASN A 189 16.91 5.84 14.28
CA ASN A 189 16.62 4.44 14.60
C ASN A 189 15.19 4.11 14.22
N ILE A 190 14.99 3.13 13.33
CA ILE A 190 13.64 2.74 12.91
C ILE A 190 12.92 2.03 14.07
N THR A 191 11.68 2.45 14.36
CA THR A 191 10.91 1.90 15.48
C THR A 191 10.33 0.52 15.22
N GLU A 192 10.02 0.21 13.96
CA GLU A 192 9.38 -1.06 13.56
C GLU A 192 10.18 -1.72 12.43
N PRO A 193 11.40 -2.23 12.71
CA PRO A 193 12.25 -2.85 11.68
C PRO A 193 11.57 -4.07 11.06
N GLU A 194 10.72 -4.79 11.81
CA GLU A 194 9.98 -5.95 11.31
C GLU A 194 9.03 -5.60 10.16
N LYS A 195 8.41 -4.42 10.19
CA LYS A 195 7.53 -3.97 9.09
C LYS A 195 8.33 -3.66 7.83
N GLN A 196 9.55 -3.17 7.97
CA GLN A 196 10.45 -2.95 6.83
C GLN A 196 10.85 -4.28 6.21
N THR A 197 11.32 -5.21 7.03
CA THR A 197 11.68 -6.56 6.62
C THR A 197 10.49 -7.25 5.93
N ALA A 198 9.28 -7.10 6.46
CA ALA A 198 8.07 -7.63 5.83
C ALA A 198 7.80 -7.00 4.46
N ALA A 199 7.96 -5.67 4.32
CA ALA A 199 7.79 -4.98 3.04
C ALA A 199 8.85 -5.40 1.99
N GLU A 200 10.11 -5.59 2.40
CA GLU A 200 11.17 -6.12 1.54
C GLU A 200 10.89 -7.56 1.10
N TYR A 201 10.41 -8.42 2.02
CA TYR A 201 9.99 -9.78 1.66
C TYR A 201 8.77 -9.77 0.74
N GLU A 202 7.82 -8.86 0.95
CA GLU A 202 6.66 -8.73 0.08
C GLU A 202 7.08 -8.37 -1.36
N GLU A 203 8.08 -7.50 -1.51
CA GLU A 203 8.69 -7.19 -2.80
C GLU A 203 9.19 -8.45 -3.52
N ILE A 204 10.03 -9.22 -2.83
CA ILE A 204 10.60 -10.46 -3.36
C ILE A 204 9.49 -11.45 -3.73
N LEU A 205 8.45 -11.54 -2.90
CA LEU A 205 7.29 -12.40 -3.15
C LEU A 205 6.50 -11.94 -4.37
N MET A 206 6.26 -10.65 -4.56
CA MET A 206 5.57 -10.11 -5.75
C MET A 206 6.35 -10.44 -7.02
N LEU A 207 7.66 -10.18 -7.04
CA LEU A 207 8.51 -10.46 -8.19
C LEU A 207 8.55 -11.96 -8.51
N THR A 208 8.64 -12.80 -7.48
CA THR A 208 8.64 -14.26 -7.63
C THR A 208 7.30 -14.77 -8.18
N ARG A 209 6.17 -14.23 -7.70
CA ARG A 209 4.83 -14.55 -8.23
C ARG A 209 4.70 -14.19 -9.71
N VAL A 210 5.20 -13.02 -10.13
CA VAL A 210 5.21 -12.62 -11.55
C VAL A 210 6.06 -13.59 -12.37
N ARG A 211 7.29 -13.86 -11.95
CA ARG A 211 8.20 -14.80 -12.64
C ARG A 211 7.57 -16.18 -12.80
N PHE A 212 6.99 -16.71 -11.73
CA PHE A 212 6.35 -18.02 -11.74
C PHE A 212 5.12 -18.06 -12.65
N ALA A 213 4.29 -17.02 -12.62
CA ALA A 213 3.12 -16.93 -13.49
C ALA A 213 3.50 -16.87 -14.98
N VAL A 214 4.54 -16.11 -15.33
CA VAL A 214 5.05 -16.01 -16.70
C VAL A 214 5.64 -17.35 -17.17
N LEU A 215 6.45 -18.01 -16.34
CA LEU A 215 7.01 -19.33 -16.66
C LEU A 215 5.91 -20.39 -16.85
N SER A 216 4.92 -20.39 -15.96
CA SER A 216 3.78 -21.29 -16.02
C SER A 216 2.92 -21.03 -17.27
N ALA A 217 2.74 -19.77 -17.66
CA ALA A 217 2.03 -19.39 -18.87
C ALA A 217 2.75 -19.88 -20.13
N ALA A 218 4.08 -19.75 -20.18
CA ALA A 218 4.90 -20.24 -21.28
C ALA A 218 4.84 -21.77 -21.41
N LEU A 219 4.92 -22.50 -20.29
CA LEU A 219 4.78 -23.96 -20.26
C LEU A 219 3.39 -24.40 -20.70
N ALA A 220 2.34 -23.74 -20.21
CA ALA A 220 0.95 -24.02 -20.61
C ALA A 220 0.72 -23.77 -22.11
N LEU A 221 1.30 -22.69 -22.65
CA LEU A 221 1.23 -22.39 -24.09
C LEU A 221 1.92 -23.48 -24.92
N LEU A 222 3.12 -23.90 -24.50
CA LEU A 222 3.89 -24.95 -25.17
C LEU A 222 3.16 -26.29 -25.12
N ALA A 223 2.57 -26.63 -23.97
CA ALA A 223 1.73 -27.82 -23.82
C ALA A 223 0.48 -27.75 -24.72
N ALA A 224 -0.20 -26.60 -24.77
CA ALA A 224 -1.37 -26.42 -25.63
C ALA A 224 -1.03 -26.60 -27.11
N PHE A 225 0.13 -26.09 -27.53
CA PHE A 225 0.63 -26.24 -28.88
C PHE A 225 0.95 -27.70 -29.24
N LEU A 226 1.63 -28.42 -28.33
CA LEU A 226 1.94 -29.85 -28.51
C LEU A 226 0.67 -30.70 -28.55
N SER A 227 -0.27 -30.48 -27.62
CA SER A 227 -1.56 -31.18 -27.58
C SER A 227 -2.41 -30.87 -28.82
N GLY A 228 -2.41 -29.62 -29.29
CA GLY A 228 -3.12 -29.20 -30.50
C GLY A 228 -2.53 -29.83 -31.78
N ARG A 229 -1.20 -29.91 -31.89
CA ARG A 229 -0.52 -30.61 -32.99
C ARG A 229 -0.82 -32.12 -32.97
N ALA A 230 -0.79 -32.74 -31.80
CA ALA A 230 -1.14 -34.15 -31.65
C ALA A 230 -2.61 -34.42 -32.02
N ALA A 231 -3.53 -33.55 -31.61
CA ALA A 231 -4.95 -33.64 -31.95
C ALA A 231 -5.19 -33.54 -33.48
N ARG A 232 -4.46 -32.67 -34.18
CA ARG A 232 -4.52 -32.56 -35.66
C ARG A 232 -4.01 -33.80 -36.36
N ARG A 233 -2.90 -34.40 -35.90
CA ARG A 233 -2.38 -35.67 -36.47
C ARG A 233 -3.38 -36.81 -36.31
N SER A 234 -3.98 -36.94 -35.12
CA SER A 234 -5.00 -37.97 -34.86
C SER A 234 -6.24 -37.81 -35.75
N ALA A 235 -6.63 -36.58 -36.08
CA ALA A 235 -7.77 -36.29 -36.94
C ALA A 235 -7.49 -36.42 -38.45
N LEU A 236 -6.22 -36.53 -38.87
CA LEU A 236 -5.83 -36.76 -40.27
C LEU A 236 -5.64 -38.24 -40.60
N CYS A 237 -5.46 -39.10 -39.58
CA CYS A 237 -5.29 -40.55 -39.74
C CYS A 237 -6.58 -41.35 -39.46
N ALA A 238 -7.68 -40.69 -39.09
CA ALA A 238 -9.01 -41.28 -38.83
C ALA A 238 -9.99 -40.83 -39.90
#